data_AF-X1MAS6-F1
#
_entry.id   AF-X1MAS6-F1
#
_cell.length_a   1.000
_cell.length_b   1.000
_cell.length_c   1.000
_cell.angle_alpha   90.00
_cell.angle_beta   90.00
_cell.angle_gamma   90.00
#
_symmetry.space_group_name_H-M   'P 1'
#
loop_
_entity.id
_entity.type
_entity.pdbx_description
1 polymer ?
#
loop_
_entity_poly.entity_id
_entity_poly.type
_entity_poly.pdbx_seq_one_letter_code
_entity_poly.pdbx_strand_id
1 'polypeptide(L)'
;VYRNRVSPFTSSSFDPTGATSHDIDIQVINQGEGRLEGSFAVSAIVEAVGTKPLPTIKTVKCKHCGHQWDVPNSTTQLICPKCGKLTIVYDLSKFRGTP
;
A
#
# COMPACT_ATOMS: atom_id res chain seq x y z
N VAL A 1 23.31 0.18 21.79
CA VAL A 1 22.49 1.13 20.99
C VAL A 1 21.97 0.38 19.78
N TYR A 2 20.66 0.11 19.73
CA TYR A 2 20.04 -0.59 18.60
C TYR A 2 20.00 0.37 17.41
N ARG A 3 20.82 0.12 16.39
CA ARG A 3 20.91 0.99 15.22
C ARG A 3 20.00 0.44 14.13
N ASN A 4 18.80 1.00 14.04
CA ASN A 4 17.86 0.63 12.99
C ASN A 4 18.36 1.21 11.66
N ARG A 5 18.88 0.36 10.77
CA ARG A 5 19.38 0.77 9.45
C ARG A 5 18.39 0.28 8.40
N VAL A 6 17.73 1.23 7.74
CA VAL A 6 16.90 0.93 6.57
C VAL A 6 17.83 0.58 5.42
N SER A 7 17.73 -0.65 4.90
CA SER A 7 18.41 -1.07 3.68
C SER A 7 17.41 -1.07 2.53
N PRO A 8 17.65 -0.32 1.45
CA PRO A 8 16.80 -0.36 0.28
C PRO A 8 16.95 -1.71 -0.43
N PHE A 9 15.83 -2.27 -0.88
CA PHE A 9 15.76 -3.46 -1.73
C PHE A 9 15.17 -3.04 -3.08
N THR A 10 15.77 -3.50 -4.17
CA THR A 10 15.27 -3.26 -5.53
C THR A 10 15.25 -4.57 -6.30
N SER A 11 14.16 -4.85 -7.02
CA SER A 11 14.10 -6.02 -7.91
C SER A 11 15.12 -5.91 -9.05
N SER A 12 15.48 -4.69 -9.44
CA SER A 12 16.44 -4.43 -10.51
C SER A 12 17.84 -4.99 -10.24
N SER A 13 18.19 -5.32 -8.99
CA SER A 13 19.49 -5.90 -8.67
C SER A 13 19.59 -7.39 -9.05
N PHE A 14 18.47 -8.08 -9.25
CA PHE A 14 18.45 -9.51 -9.62
C PHE A 14 17.57 -9.83 -10.82
N ASP A 15 16.61 -8.97 -11.17
CA ASP A 15 15.86 -9.00 -12.43
C ASP A 15 15.84 -7.58 -13.05
N PRO A 16 16.91 -7.18 -13.75
CA PRO A 16 17.06 -5.82 -14.30
C PRO A 16 15.98 -5.44 -15.32
N THR A 17 15.33 -6.44 -15.92
CA THR A 17 14.33 -6.27 -16.99
C THR A 17 12.89 -6.46 -16.52
N GLY A 18 12.67 -6.93 -15.29
CA GLY A 18 11.33 -7.27 -14.79
C GLY A 18 10.66 -8.39 -15.57
N ALA A 19 11.44 -9.36 -16.07
CA ALA A 19 10.97 -10.38 -17.00
C ALA A 19 10.27 -11.56 -16.30
N THR A 20 10.42 -11.70 -14.98
CA THR A 20 9.90 -12.85 -14.23
C THR A 20 8.97 -12.41 -13.09
N SER A 21 8.04 -13.30 -12.74
CA SER A 21 7.20 -13.13 -11.55
C SER A 21 8.02 -13.46 -10.31
N HIS A 22 7.92 -12.61 -9.28
CA HIS A 22 8.66 -12.77 -8.02
C HIS A 22 7.69 -12.76 -6.84
N ASP A 23 7.88 -13.70 -5.93
CA ASP A 23 7.26 -13.67 -4.60
C ASP A 23 8.28 -13.11 -3.60
N ILE A 24 7.83 -12.22 -2.71
CA ILE A 24 8.68 -11.61 -1.68
C ILE A 24 8.14 -12.00 -0.30
N ASP A 25 8.87 -12.87 0.39
CA ASP A 25 8.60 -13.24 1.78
C ASP A 25 9.49 -12.45 2.75
N ILE A 26 8.87 -11.80 3.73
CA ILE A 26 9.57 -11.01 4.76
C ILE A 26 9.37 -11.68 6.12
N GLN A 27 10.47 -12.14 6.73
CA GLN A 27 10.46 -12.71 8.07
C GLN A 27 11.17 -11.78 9.05
N VAL A 28 10.49 -11.47 10.16
CA VAL A 28 11.04 -10.65 11.25
C VAL A 28 11.17 -11.54 12.47
N ILE A 29 12.42 -11.78 12.91
CA ILE A 29 12.73 -12.65 14.04
C ILE A 29 13.50 -11.84 15.08
N ASN A 30 12.98 -11.80 16.31
CA ASN A 30 13.70 -11.24 17.44
C ASN A 30 14.83 -12.20 17.87
N GLN A 31 16.08 -11.78 17.70
CA GLN A 31 17.26 -12.56 18.08
C GLN A 31 17.74 -12.30 19.52
N GLY A 32 17.08 -11.41 20.26
CA GLY A 32 17.41 -11.07 21.65
C GLY A 32 16.54 -11.83 22.67
N GLU A 33 17.05 -11.93 23.89
CA GLU A 33 16.33 -12.56 25.03
C GLU A 33 15.22 -11.66 25.61
N GLY A 34 15.19 -10.37 25.24
CA GLY A 34 14.20 -9.38 25.70
C GLY A 34 13.01 -9.21 24.75
N ARG A 35 12.00 -8.43 25.18
CA ARG A 35 10.85 -8.07 24.35
C ARG A 35 11.30 -7.22 23.16
N LEU A 36 10.79 -7.54 21.96
CA LEU A 36 11.00 -6.71 20.78
C LEU A 36 10.19 -5.43 20.91
N GLU A 37 10.85 -4.28 21.03
CA GLU A 37 10.24 -2.96 21.05
C GLU A 37 10.67 -2.17 19.80
N GLY A 38 9.73 -1.89 18.90
CA GLY A 38 10.00 -1.14 17.68
C GLY A 38 8.92 -1.32 16.61
N SER A 39 9.08 -0.63 15.48
CA SER A 39 8.20 -0.73 14.31
C SER A 39 9.02 -1.07 13.07
N PHE A 40 8.52 -1.98 12.23
CA PHE A 40 9.04 -2.19 10.88
C PHE A 40 7.99 -1.68 9.87
N ALA A 41 8.45 -1.02 8.81
CA ALA A 41 7.61 -0.53 7.73
C ALA A 41 8.18 -1.01 6.41
N VAL A 42 7.34 -1.63 5.58
CA VAL A 42 7.67 -2.04 4.22
C VAL A 42 6.97 -1.08 3.28
N SER A 43 7.75 -0.43 2.42
CA SER A 43 7.22 0.39 1.33
C SER A 43 7.75 -0.19 0.03
N ALA A 44 6.86 -0.80 -0.75
CA ALA A 44 7.17 -1.34 -2.06
C ALA A 44 6.37 -0.60 -3.12
N ILE A 45 7.00 -0.30 -4.25
CA ILE A 45 6.34 0.14 -5.48
C ILE A 45 6.44 -1.03 -6.43
N VAL A 46 5.35 -1.76 -6.60
CA VAL A 46 5.26 -2.90 -7.53
C VAL A 46 4.43 -2.42 -8.70
N GLU A 47 5.08 -2.07 -9.79
CA GLU A 47 4.43 -1.77 -11.07
C GLU A 47 4.64 -2.97 -12.00
N ALA A 48 3.56 -3.49 -12.57
CA ALA A 48 3.69 -4.41 -13.69
C ALA A 48 4.16 -3.60 -14.91
N VAL A 49 5.27 -4.00 -15.53
CA VAL A 49 5.74 -3.42 -16.80
C VAL A 49 4.59 -3.46 -17.80
N GLY A 50 4.00 -2.30 -18.11
CA GLY A 50 2.85 -2.15 -19.03
C GLY A 50 1.47 -1.88 -18.41
N THR A 51 1.35 -1.52 -17.14
CA THR A 51 0.05 -1.21 -16.53
C THR A 51 -0.50 0.16 -16.95
N LYS A 52 -1.78 0.17 -17.39
CA LYS A 52 -2.55 1.37 -17.73
C LYS A 52 -2.72 2.27 -16.51
N PRO A 53 -2.89 3.59 -16.69
CA PRO A 53 -3.10 4.50 -15.57
C PRO A 53 -4.26 4.08 -14.68
N LEU A 54 -4.11 4.34 -13.38
CA LEU A 54 -5.15 4.03 -12.41
C LEU A 54 -6.48 4.67 -12.82
N PRO A 55 -7.62 3.97 -12.64
CA PRO A 55 -8.92 4.53 -12.91
C PRO A 55 -9.16 5.85 -12.14
N THR A 56 -9.87 6.80 -12.76
CA THR A 56 -10.25 8.08 -12.13
C THR A 56 -11.32 7.92 -11.05
N ILE A 57 -11.90 6.73 -10.94
CA ILE A 57 -12.94 6.34 -9.98
C ILE A 57 -12.43 5.13 -9.19
N LYS A 58 -12.72 5.10 -7.89
CA LYS A 58 -12.45 3.96 -7.02
C LYS A 58 -13.71 3.54 -6.27
N THR A 59 -13.89 2.24 -6.10
CA THR A 59 -14.91 1.70 -5.20
C THR A 59 -14.39 1.76 -3.76
N VAL A 60 -15.15 2.39 -2.87
CA VAL A 60 -14.82 2.48 -1.45
C VAL A 60 -15.78 1.64 -0.63
N LYS A 61 -15.29 1.07 0.47
CA LYS A 61 -16.09 0.31 1.43
C LYS A 61 -16.18 1.07 2.75
N CYS A 62 -17.39 1.32 3.26
CA CYS A 62 -17.56 1.92 4.57
C CYS A 62 -17.01 0.99 5.66
N LYS A 63 -16.08 1.51 6.48
CA LYS A 63 -15.49 0.77 7.61
C LYS A 63 -16.49 0.41 8.72
N HIS A 64 -17.65 1.07 8.74
CA HIS A 64 -18.66 0.89 9.79
C HIS A 64 -19.77 -0.09 9.42
N CYS A 65 -20.27 -0.03 8.17
CA CYS A 65 -21.42 -0.83 7.75
C CYS A 65 -21.17 -1.69 6.50
N GLY A 66 -19.95 -1.66 5.95
CA GLY A 66 -19.55 -2.49 4.81
C GLY A 66 -20.17 -2.14 3.45
N HIS A 67 -21.01 -1.09 3.37
CA HIS A 67 -21.58 -0.63 2.10
C HIS A 67 -20.49 -0.17 1.15
N GLN A 68 -20.66 -0.45 -0.14
CA GLN A 68 -19.70 -0.11 -1.20
C GLN A 68 -20.34 0.84 -2.20
N TRP A 69 -19.59 1.83 -2.64
CA TRP A 69 -20.00 2.77 -3.68
C TRP A 69 -18.78 3.41 -4.34
N ASP A 70 -18.99 4.02 -5.50
CA ASP A 70 -17.93 4.61 -6.31
C ASP A 70 -17.75 6.09 -6.02
N VAL A 71 -16.49 6.53 -5.96
CA VAL A 71 -16.10 7.93 -5.74
C VAL A 71 -14.87 8.29 -6.59
N PRO A 72 -14.61 9.58 -6.86
CA PRO A 72 -13.36 10.00 -7.50
C PRO A 72 -12.13 9.46 -6.75
N ASN A 73 -11.09 9.07 -7.49
CA ASN A 73 -9.89 8.47 -6.92
C ASN A 73 -9.13 9.41 -5.97
N SER A 74 -9.36 10.73 -6.06
CA SER A 74 -8.85 11.77 -5.16
C SER A 74 -9.63 11.94 -3.85
N THR A 75 -10.81 11.35 -3.72
CA THR A 75 -11.69 11.54 -2.55
C THR A 75 -11.05 10.93 -1.30
N THR A 76 -10.92 11.69 -0.21
CA THR A 76 -10.30 11.20 1.04
C THR A 76 -11.27 11.10 2.21
N GLN A 77 -12.31 11.93 2.24
CA GLN A 77 -13.29 11.97 3.32
C GLN A 77 -14.69 11.84 2.73
N LEU A 78 -15.48 10.93 3.27
CA LEU A 78 -16.82 10.59 2.76
C LEU A 78 -17.78 10.23 3.87
N ILE A 79 -18.97 10.80 3.81
CA ILE A 79 -20.11 10.40 4.64
C ILE A 79 -20.78 9.20 3.96
N CYS A 80 -20.90 8.08 4.67
CA CYS A 80 -21.51 6.88 4.10
C CYS A 80 -23.00 7.14 3.79
N PRO A 81 -23.48 6.89 2.56
CA PRO A 81 -24.88 7.11 2.20
C PRO A 81 -25.83 6.15 2.92
N LYS A 82 -25.33 5.01 3.42
CA LYS A 82 -26.13 4.02 4.14
C LYS A 82 -26.25 4.28 5.65
N CYS A 83 -25.18 4.72 6.32
CA CYS A 83 -25.15 4.83 7.78
C CYS A 83 -24.79 6.23 8.32
N GLY A 84 -24.54 7.22 7.45
CA GLY A 84 -24.23 8.59 7.84
C GLY A 84 -22.88 8.79 8.54
N LYS A 85 -22.07 7.74 8.73
CA LYS A 85 -20.78 7.84 9.42
C LYS A 85 -19.65 8.24 8.46
N LEU A 86 -18.73 9.06 8.97
CA LEU A 86 -17.49 9.41 8.28
C LEU A 86 -16.59 8.19 8.07
N THR A 87 -16.16 8.00 6.84
CA THR A 87 -15.12 7.06 6.43
C THR A 87 -14.00 7.88 5.80
N ILE A 88 -12.75 7.53 6.13
CA ILE A 88 -11.55 8.14 5.56
C ILE A 88 -10.89 7.08 4.69
N VAL A 89 -10.53 7.44 3.46
CA VAL A 89 -9.90 6.56 2.47
C VAL A 89 -8.69 7.28 1.86
N TYR A 90 -7.78 6.51 1.25
CA TYR A 90 -6.56 7.05 0.67
C TYR A 90 -6.82 7.79 -0.64
N ASP A 91 -6.12 8.91 -0.88
CA ASP A 91 -6.03 9.54 -2.20
C ASP A 91 -5.20 8.64 -3.13
N LEU A 92 -5.83 8.12 -4.19
CA LEU A 92 -5.17 7.30 -5.21
C LEU A 92 -4.79 8.10 -6.46
N SER A 93 -5.13 9.39 -6.54
CA SER A 93 -4.81 10.25 -7.69
C SER A 93 -3.31 10.56 -7.81
N LYS A 94 -2.57 10.46 -6.69
CA LYS A 94 -1.12 10.66 -6.62
C LYS A 94 -0.35 9.36 -6.50
N PHE A 95 -1.03 8.22 -6.51
CA PHE A 95 -0.40 6.93 -6.58
C PHE A 95 0.23 6.83 -7.99
N ARG A 96 1.56 6.73 -8.05
CA ARG A 96 2.33 6.83 -9.31
C ARG A 96 1.87 5.77 -10.32
N GLY A 97 1.81 6.18 -11.59
CA GLY A 97 1.10 5.52 -12.68
C GLY A 97 0.03 6.38 -13.36
N THR A 98 -0.18 7.64 -12.97
CA THR A 98 -0.99 8.61 -13.73
C THR A 98 -0.26 9.07 -15.00
N PRO A 99 -0.97 9.38 -16.11
CA PRO A 99 -0.35 9.81 -17.36
C PRO A 99 0.51 11.07 -17.20
#